data_AF-A0A355ETE7-F1
#
_entry.id   AF-A0A355ETE7-F1
#
_cell.length_a   1.000
_cell.length_b   1.000
_cell.length_c   1.000
_cell.angle_alpha   90.00
_cell.angle_beta   90.00
_cell.angle_gamma   90.00
#
_symmetry.space_group_name_H-M   'P 1'
#
loop_
_entity.id
_entity.type
_entity.pdbx_description
1 polymer ?
#
loop_
_entity_poly.entity_id
_entity_poly.type
_entity_poly.pdbx_seq_one_letter_code
_entity_poly.pdbx_strand_id
1 'polypeptide(L)' 'AIRAAVVRPRVLLQSSAVGLYGDRGDAVITEEASAGAGFLADVCREWEASTAEAESLGVSRVLARTGIVLAREGGAL' A
#
# COMPACT_ATOMS: atom_id res chain seq x y z
N ALA A 1 13.18 -12.31 2.18
CA ALA A 1 12.46 -13.18 3.14
C ALA A 1 11.58 -14.21 2.45
N ILE A 2 10.50 -13.81 1.74
CA ILE A 2 9.54 -14.75 1.10
C ILE A 2 10.22 -15.76 0.17
N ARG A 3 11.14 -15.31 -0.69
CA ARG A 3 11.87 -16.21 -1.61
C ARG A 3 12.63 -17.32 -0.89
N ALA A 4 13.22 -17.00 0.26
CA ALA A 4 14.06 -17.91 1.04
C ALA A 4 13.24 -18.78 2.03
N ALA A 5 11.92 -18.61 2.10
CA ALA A 5 11.08 -19.37 3.02
C ALA A 5 10.89 -20.81 2.53
N VAL A 6 11.15 -21.79 3.40
CA VAL A 6 10.88 -23.22 3.15
C VAL A 6 9.39 -23.46 2.93
N VAL A 7 8.56 -22.83 3.75
CA VAL A 7 7.10 -22.78 3.59
C VAL A 7 6.71 -21.34 3.34
N ARG A 8 6.17 -21.04 2.16
CA ARG A 8 5.75 -19.69 1.80
C ARG A 8 4.44 -19.33 2.51
N PRO A 9 4.27 -18.08 2.95
CA PRO A 9 2.98 -17.61 3.46
C PRO A 9 1.96 -17.64 2.32
N ARG A 10 0.68 -17.79 2.66
CA ARG A 10 -0.40 -17.69 1.67
C ARG A 10 -0.66 -16.27 1.22
N VAL A 11 -0.49 -15.30 2.13
CA VAL A 11 -0.80 -13.89 1.91
C VAL A 11 0.34 -13.01 2.43
N LEU A 12 0.67 -11.99 1.66
CA LEU A 12 1.43 -10.83 2.09
C LEU A 12 0.49 -9.62 2.17
N LEU A 13 0.26 -9.12 3.39
CA LEU A 13 -0.41 -7.84 3.60
C LEU A 13 0.65 -6.75 3.70
N GLN A 14 0.69 -5.85 2.72
CA GLN A 14 1.60 -4.72 2.69
C GLN A 14 0.85 -3.46 3.13
N SER A 15 1.43 -2.72 4.07
CA SER A 15 1.00 -1.34 4.34
C SER A 15 1.33 -0.43 3.15
N SER A 16 0.44 0.51 2.86
CA SER A 16 0.60 1.61 1.91
C SER A 16 -0.15 2.83 2.47
N ALA A 17 -0.33 3.89 1.69
CA ALA A 17 -1.02 5.10 2.12
C ALA A 17 -1.96 5.66 1.04
N VAL A 18 -3.01 6.37 1.48
CA VAL A 18 -3.89 7.16 0.58
C VAL A 18 -3.13 8.26 -0.17
N GLY A 19 -1.92 8.60 0.28
CA GLY A 19 -1.00 9.50 -0.42
C GLY A 19 -0.69 9.07 -1.87
N LEU A 20 -0.93 7.80 -2.22
CA LEU A 20 -0.88 7.32 -3.61
C LEU A 20 -1.74 8.16 -4.55
N TYR A 21 -2.94 8.55 -4.13
CA TYR A 21 -3.92 9.19 -5.01
C TYR A 21 -3.64 10.68 -5.23
N GLY A 22 -2.78 11.29 -4.41
CA GLY A 22 -2.54 12.73 -4.39
C GLY A 22 -3.76 13.54 -3.92
N ASP A 23 -3.69 14.86 -4.07
CA ASP A 23 -4.84 15.74 -3.83
C ASP A 23 -5.88 15.57 -4.95
N ARG A 24 -7.11 15.28 -4.56
CA ARG A 24 -8.27 15.05 -5.44
C ARG A 24 -9.44 15.98 -5.12
N GLY A 25 -9.24 16.97 -4.24
CA GLY A 25 -10.31 17.83 -3.73
C GLY A 25 -11.45 17.01 -3.14
N ASP A 26 -12.69 17.32 -3.54
CA ASP A 26 -13.91 16.68 -3.04
C ASP A 26 -14.31 15.40 -3.82
N ALA A 27 -13.46 14.94 -4.74
CA ALA A 27 -13.78 13.74 -5.50
C ALA A 27 -13.82 12.49 -4.60
N VAL A 28 -14.84 11.65 -4.77
CA VAL A 28 -14.89 10.33 -4.15
C VAL A 28 -13.91 9.40 -4.85
N ILE A 29 -12.98 8.83 -4.10
CA ILE A 29 -11.90 7.98 -4.60
C ILE A 29 -12.08 6.54 -4.12
N THR A 30 -11.88 5.60 -5.04
CA THR A 30 -11.83 4.16 -4.78
C THR A 30 -10.46 3.61 -5.19
N GLU A 31 -10.20 2.33 -4.92
CA GLU A 31 -8.93 1.66 -5.22
C GLU A 31 -8.61 1.57 -6.72
N GLU A 32 -9.63 1.68 -7.57
CA GLU A 32 -9.52 1.73 -9.03
C GLU A 32 -9.04 3.08 -9.57
N ALA A 33 -8.97 4.11 -8.73
CA ALA A 33 -8.48 5.42 -9.14
C ALA A 33 -6.99 5.39 -9.51
N SER A 34 -6.61 6.24 -10.46
CA SER A 34 -5.22 6.42 -10.83
C SER A 34 -4.40 6.98 -9.67
N ALA A 35 -3.11 6.67 -9.63
CA ALA A 35 -2.20 7.33 -8.70
C ALA A 35 -2.01 8.81 -9.09
N GLY A 36 -1.87 9.69 -8.09
CA GLY A 36 -1.68 11.14 -8.24
C GLY A 36 -0.27 11.54 -8.62
N ALA A 37 0.07 12.82 -8.62
CA ALA A 37 1.42 13.29 -8.95
C ALA A 37 2.19 13.75 -7.72
N GLY A 38 3.51 13.79 -7.84
CA GLY A 38 4.42 14.34 -6.82
C GLY A 38 4.94 13.30 -5.84
N PHE A 39 5.79 13.78 -4.93
CA PHE A 39 6.66 12.95 -4.12
C PHE A 39 5.94 11.84 -3.34
N LEU A 40 4.84 12.14 -2.64
CA LEU A 40 4.14 11.13 -1.84
C LEU A 40 3.50 10.04 -2.70
N ALA A 41 2.96 10.42 -3.87
CA ALA A 41 2.40 9.44 -4.80
C ALA A 41 3.50 8.53 -5.36
N ASP A 42 4.66 9.09 -5.69
CA ASP A 42 5.81 8.34 -6.20
C ASP A 42 6.39 7.39 -5.14
N VAL A 43 6.54 7.85 -3.91
CA VAL A 43 6.92 7.00 -2.77
C VAL A 43 5.96 5.82 -2.61
N CYS A 44 4.65 6.06 -2.66
CA CYS A 44 3.65 4.98 -2.54
C CYS A 44 3.73 4.01 -3.71
N ARG A 45 3.92 4.48 -4.95
CA ARG A 45 4.09 3.61 -6.13
C ARG A 45 5.30 2.70 -5.99
N GLU A 46 6.45 3.27 -5.66
CA GLU A 46 7.69 2.50 -5.51
C GLU A 46 7.58 1.52 -4.33
N TRP A 47 6.95 1.94 -3.24
CA TRP A 47 6.69 1.08 -2.09
C TRP A 47 5.78 -0.11 -2.46
N GLU A 48 4.64 0.13 -3.12
CA GLU A 48 3.75 -0.94 -3.61
C GLU A 48 4.44 -1.88 -4.61
N ALA A 49 5.30 -1.35 -5.48
CA ALA A 49 6.05 -2.14 -6.46
C ALA A 49 7.11 -3.03 -5.80
N SER A 50 7.70 -2.60 -4.68
CA SER A 50 8.79 -3.32 -4.01
C SER A 50 8.44 -4.75 -3.57
N THR A 51 7.15 -5.06 -3.43
CA THR A 51 6.66 -6.38 -3.01
C THR A 51 5.93 -7.15 -4.10
N ALA A 52 5.81 -6.59 -5.32
CA ALA A 52 5.09 -7.20 -6.44
C ALA A 52 5.59 -8.60 -6.78
N GLU A 53 6.89 -8.86 -6.58
CA GLU A 53 7.46 -10.19 -6.81
C GLU A 53 6.83 -11.30 -5.94
N ALA A 54 6.20 -10.99 -4.80
CA ALA A 54 5.53 -12.00 -3.99
C ALA A 54 4.48 -12.79 -4.79
N GLU A 55 3.81 -12.13 -5.73
CA GLU A 55 2.76 -12.72 -6.58
C GLU A 55 3.33 -13.79 -7.51
N SER A 56 4.53 -13.57 -8.09
CA SER A 56 5.20 -14.56 -8.94
C SER A 56 5.67 -15.79 -8.17
N LEU A 57 5.82 -15.67 -6.85
CA LEU A 57 6.15 -16.76 -5.93
C LEU A 57 4.90 -17.53 -5.43
N GLY A 58 3.72 -17.22 -5.97
CA GLY A 58 2.44 -17.84 -5.60
C GLY A 58 1.86 -17.33 -4.28
N VAL A 59 2.36 -16.20 -3.76
CA VAL A 59 1.83 -15.57 -2.55
C VAL A 59 0.84 -14.48 -2.96
N SER A 60 -0.40 -14.55 -2.46
CA SER A 60 -1.38 -13.50 -2.71
C SER A 60 -0.95 -12.21 -2.02
N ARG A 61 -0.97 -11.09 -2.74
CA ARG A 61 -0.56 -9.78 -2.20
C ARG A 61 -1.77 -8.88 -2.02
N VAL A 62 -1.83 -8.19 -0.88
CA VAL A 62 -2.88 -7.22 -0.55
C VAL A 62 -2.23 -5.92 -0.11
N LEU A 63 -2.74 -4.79 -0.63
CA LEU A 63 -2.23 -3.45 -0.38
C LEU A 63 -3.22 -2.69 0.51
N ALA A 64 -2.83 -2.37 1.74
CA ALA A 64 -3.64 -1.60 2.67
C ALA A 64 -3.26 -0.11 2.61
N ARG A 65 -3.98 0.67 1.79
CA ARG A 65 -3.76 2.12 1.63
C ARG A 65 -4.42 2.87 2.79
N THR A 66 -3.65 3.10 3.85
CA THR A 66 -4.19 3.65 5.10
C THR A 66 -4.32 5.18 5.02
N GLY A 67 -5.42 5.72 5.55
CA GLY A 67 -5.64 7.15 5.74
C GLY A 67 -4.93 7.70 6.99
N ILE A 68 -5.41 8.84 7.50
CA ILE A 68 -4.94 9.35 8.80
C ILE A 68 -5.43 8.41 9.91
N VAL A 69 -4.50 7.88 10.69
CA VAL A 69 -4.80 7.02 11.83
C VAL A 69 -5.12 7.87 13.05
N LEU A 70 -6.29 7.62 13.64
CA LEU A 70 -6.81 8.32 14.81
C LEU A 70 -6.84 7.35 16.00
N ALA A 71 -5.96 7.55 17.00
CA ALA A 71 -5.93 6.73 18.22
C ALA A 71 -5.38 7.53 19.41
N ARG A 72 -5.79 7.17 20.63
CA ARG A 72 -5.49 7.92 21.88
C ARG A 72 -4.05 7.75 22.35
N GLU A 73 -3.44 6.61 22.03
CA GLU A 73 -2.11 6.22 22.48
C GLU A 73 -1.02 6.51 21.42
N GLY A 74 -1.37 7.23 20.35
CA GLY A 74 -0.51 7.59 19.23
C GLY A 74 -1.31 7.74 17.94
N GLY A 75 -0.88 8.65 17.05
CA GLY A 75 -1.64 9.01 15.84
C GLY A 75 -1.92 10.50 15.83
N ALA A 76 -2.99 10.92 15.15
CA ALA A 76 -3.35 12.34 15.06
C ALA A 76 -4.36 12.81 16.13
N LEU A 77 -4.61 12.01 17.19
CA LEU A 77 -5.50 12.35 18.31
C LEU A 77 -4.74 12.44 19.64
#